data_AF-A0A2P8EFI8-F1
#
_entry.id   AF-A0A2P8EFI8-F1
#
_cell.length_a   1.000
_cell.length_b   1.000
_cell.length_c   1.000
_cell.angle_alpha   90.00
_cell.angle_beta   90.00
_cell.angle_gamma   90.00
#
_symmetry.space_group_name_H-M   'P 1'
#
loop_
_entity.id
_entity.type
_entity.pdbx_description
1 polymer ?
#
loop_
_entity_poly.entity_id
_entity_poly.type
_entity_poly.pdbx_seq_one_letter_code
_entity_poly.pdbx_strand_id
1 'polypeptide(L)'
;MALSAPLRRLLVTVCAPTLLATAITSAHADPAPAEPAPGTPEPATAPTGAAPGERDGTDVDELKLSNAWVPRSQQLRFGAEPLDYVTDAATRAAGSATCSITANEATAMVIAMTWPEVSPSGAPPSPMTLSRYDTQPSLGDPQNRAPGLWFHPGIGMWQLDSAGLGTDFTAAEAMDTKYAAERMAPFIVDKYCARRADGAGRAAARAHAWTDWVACREGACENTYQRALDGVVTDDSVGRYGGAEPRRCWYRGAAHDCMFVDPAAAQGSDWWAAPGGGRSPVAAPFYVIRLDGVRTTELRYWLTLDSGAAGDVEVVRPFGANARGGLTWRQGPGMCDMTAWRGDC
;
A
#
# COMPACT_ATOMS: atom_id res chain seq x y z
N MET A 1 55.54 -21.97 28.43
CA MET A 1 54.75 -21.12 29.34
C MET A 1 53.34 -21.08 28.81
N ALA A 2 52.46 -21.90 29.40
CA ALA A 2 51.05 -22.01 29.03
C ALA A 2 50.23 -21.16 30.01
N LEU A 3 49.32 -20.33 29.50
CA LEU A 3 48.34 -19.60 30.30
C LEU A 3 46.94 -20.07 29.89
N SER A 4 46.33 -20.77 30.83
CA SER A 4 44.99 -21.37 30.76
C SER A 4 43.94 -20.31 31.13
N ALA A 5 42.91 -20.15 30.32
CA ALA A 5 41.72 -19.36 30.64
C ALA A 5 40.59 -20.29 31.15
N PRO A 6 39.78 -19.91 32.16
CA PRO A 6 38.75 -20.78 32.71
C PRO A 6 37.41 -20.63 31.97
N LEU A 7 36.80 -21.77 31.66
CA LEU A 7 35.40 -21.92 31.24
C LEU A 7 34.45 -21.51 32.38
N ARG A 8 33.58 -20.52 32.15
CA ARG A 8 32.39 -20.27 32.98
C ARG A 8 31.23 -21.13 32.47
N ARG A 9 30.78 -22.08 33.29
CA ARG A 9 29.52 -22.81 33.11
C ARG A 9 28.34 -21.92 33.51
N LEU A 10 27.43 -21.65 32.59
CA LEU A 10 26.12 -21.09 32.89
C LEU A 10 25.20 -22.24 33.35
N LEU A 11 24.70 -22.17 34.58
CA LEU A 11 23.55 -22.96 35.02
C LEU A 11 22.28 -22.26 34.51
N VAL A 12 21.48 -22.98 33.72
CA VAL A 12 20.10 -22.58 33.37
C VAL A 12 19.17 -23.28 34.35
N THR A 13 18.54 -22.49 35.22
CA THR A 13 17.48 -22.95 36.13
C THR A 13 16.15 -22.94 35.38
N VAL A 14 15.54 -24.11 35.22
CA VAL A 14 14.19 -24.28 34.66
C VAL A 14 13.18 -24.13 35.78
N CYS A 15 12.38 -23.05 35.77
CA CYS A 15 11.20 -22.91 36.62
C CYS A 15 9.96 -23.45 35.88
N ALA A 16 9.35 -24.50 36.41
CA ALA A 16 8.06 -25.01 35.98
C ALA A 16 6.92 -24.13 36.53
N PRO A 17 5.86 -23.83 35.75
CA PRO A 17 4.66 -23.20 36.30
C PRO A 17 3.72 -24.24 36.89
N THR A 18 3.31 -24.01 38.14
CA THR A 18 2.31 -24.77 38.89
C THR A 18 0.91 -24.40 38.37
N LEU A 19 0.18 -25.39 37.85
CA LEU A 19 -1.25 -25.29 37.55
C LEU A 19 -2.06 -25.29 38.86
N LEU A 20 -2.73 -24.19 39.19
CA LEU A 20 -3.79 -24.16 40.20
C LEU A 20 -5.14 -24.25 39.49
N ALA A 21 -5.83 -25.37 39.69
CA ALA A 21 -7.22 -25.55 39.28
C ALA A 21 -8.15 -25.06 40.39
N THR A 22 -8.91 -23.99 40.15
CA THR A 22 -10.01 -23.55 41.00
C THR A 22 -11.33 -23.99 40.37
N ALA A 23 -11.99 -24.95 41.02
CA ALA A 23 -13.38 -25.29 40.74
C ALA A 23 -14.30 -24.24 41.36
N ILE A 24 -15.21 -23.68 40.58
CA ILE A 24 -16.33 -22.86 41.07
C ILE A 24 -17.62 -23.57 40.68
N THR A 25 -18.38 -23.98 41.68
CA THR A 25 -19.71 -24.59 41.56
C THR A 25 -20.79 -23.54 41.79
N SER A 26 -21.63 -23.37 40.77
CA SER A 26 -23.09 -23.12 40.76
C SER A 26 -23.75 -22.04 41.64
N ALA A 27 -24.50 -21.15 40.98
CA ALA A 27 -25.90 -20.86 41.35
C ALA A 27 -26.69 -20.38 40.11
N HIS A 28 -27.77 -21.08 39.78
CA HIS A 28 -28.81 -20.62 38.86
C HIS A 28 -29.72 -19.64 39.61
N ALA A 29 -29.95 -18.46 39.02
CA ALA A 29 -31.01 -17.54 39.42
C ALA A 29 -31.87 -17.25 38.18
N ASP A 30 -33.18 -17.51 38.31
CA ASP A 30 -34.19 -17.18 37.31
C ASP A 30 -34.27 -15.65 37.09
N PRO A 31 -34.54 -15.19 35.85
CA PRO A 31 -34.63 -13.77 35.56
C PRO A 31 -35.98 -13.17 35.98
N ALA A 32 -35.91 -11.98 36.59
CA ALA A 32 -37.05 -11.10 36.84
C ALA A 32 -37.60 -10.52 35.51
N PRO A 33 -38.90 -10.17 35.44
CA PRO A 33 -39.53 -9.64 34.22
C PRO A 33 -39.04 -8.21 33.93
N ALA A 34 -38.60 -7.98 32.68
CA ALA A 34 -38.14 -6.68 32.21
C ALA A 34 -39.30 -5.77 31.76
N GLU A 35 -39.20 -4.50 32.14
CA GLU A 35 -39.96 -3.36 31.62
C GLU A 35 -39.84 -3.23 30.08
N PRO A 36 -40.83 -2.64 29.39
CA PRO A 36 -40.84 -2.57 27.93
C PRO A 36 -39.82 -1.54 27.42
N ALA A 37 -38.90 -2.01 26.60
CA ALA A 37 -37.90 -1.18 25.92
C ALA A 37 -38.53 -0.32 24.80
N PRO A 38 -38.01 0.90 24.56
CA PRO A 38 -38.44 1.78 23.48
C PRO A 38 -38.02 1.25 22.10
N GLY A 39 -38.93 1.43 21.13
CA GLY A 39 -38.88 1.10 19.69
C GLY A 39 -37.55 0.65 19.08
N THR A 40 -37.55 -0.59 18.58
CA THR A 40 -36.60 -1.11 17.59
C THR A 40 -36.58 -0.24 16.34
N PRO A 41 -35.41 0.26 15.89
CA PRO A 41 -35.22 0.69 14.52
C PRO A 41 -35.33 -0.53 13.59
N GLU A 42 -36.13 -0.37 12.56
CA GLU A 42 -36.34 -1.31 11.47
C GLU A 42 -34.99 -1.73 10.85
N PRO A 43 -34.74 -3.03 10.58
CA PRO A 43 -33.52 -3.45 9.90
C PRO A 43 -33.54 -2.90 8.48
N ALA A 44 -32.57 -2.05 8.15
CA ALA A 44 -32.35 -1.58 6.80
C ALA A 44 -32.13 -2.78 5.87
N THR A 45 -33.10 -3.04 5.01
CA THR A 45 -33.03 -4.01 3.93
C THR A 45 -31.79 -3.74 3.09
N ALA A 46 -30.82 -4.67 3.13
CA ALA A 46 -29.68 -4.64 2.22
C ALA A 46 -30.21 -4.74 0.77
N PRO A 47 -29.82 -3.84 -0.15
CA PRO A 47 -30.17 -4.03 -1.54
C PRO A 47 -29.40 -5.23 -2.09
N THR A 48 -30.16 -6.28 -2.35
CA THR A 48 -29.81 -7.44 -3.17
C THR A 48 -29.22 -7.01 -4.52
N GLY A 49 -28.04 -7.57 -4.85
CA GLY A 49 -27.59 -7.83 -6.21
C GLY A 49 -27.57 -6.64 -7.17
N ALA A 50 -26.55 -5.79 -7.07
CA ALA A 50 -26.15 -4.95 -8.19
C ALA A 50 -25.24 -5.76 -9.13
N ALA A 51 -25.72 -6.02 -10.35
CA ALA A 51 -24.88 -6.33 -11.50
C ALA A 51 -23.76 -5.26 -11.65
N PRO A 52 -22.63 -5.54 -12.35
CA PRO A 52 -21.59 -4.54 -12.57
C PRO A 52 -22.10 -3.45 -13.53
N GLY A 53 -22.93 -2.55 -13.00
CA GLY A 53 -23.45 -1.38 -13.67
C GLY A 53 -22.46 -0.23 -13.52
N GLU A 54 -21.96 0.23 -14.66
CA GLU A 54 -21.79 1.64 -15.02
C GLU A 54 -22.00 2.62 -13.85
N ARG A 55 -20.94 2.88 -13.09
CA ARG A 55 -20.90 4.04 -12.18
C ARG A 55 -20.50 5.27 -12.97
N ASP A 56 -21.54 6.07 -13.23
CA ASP A 56 -21.62 7.54 -13.35
C ASP A 56 -20.53 8.27 -14.16
N GLY A 57 -20.98 9.15 -15.05
CA GLY A 57 -20.17 9.93 -15.98
C GLY A 57 -19.36 11.07 -15.35
N THR A 58 -18.99 10.95 -14.08
CA THR A 58 -18.05 11.87 -13.42
C THR A 58 -16.65 11.59 -13.94
N ASP A 59 -15.94 12.64 -14.36
CA ASP A 59 -14.54 12.53 -14.77
C ASP A 59 -13.71 11.97 -13.60
N VAL A 60 -12.80 11.03 -13.87
CA VAL A 60 -11.92 10.45 -12.86
C VAL A 60 -11.11 11.54 -12.16
N ASP A 61 -10.74 12.58 -12.90
CA ASP A 61 -10.01 13.71 -12.35
C ASP A 61 -10.88 14.51 -11.37
N GLU A 62 -12.16 14.73 -11.68
CA GLU A 62 -13.12 15.38 -10.76
C GLU A 62 -13.30 14.57 -9.47
N LEU A 63 -13.39 13.23 -9.58
CA LEU A 63 -13.47 12.36 -8.41
C LEU A 63 -12.20 12.42 -7.55
N LYS A 64 -11.01 12.48 -8.17
CA LYS A 64 -9.76 12.64 -7.43
C LYS A 64 -9.68 13.99 -6.72
N LEU A 65 -10.07 15.07 -7.41
CA LEU A 65 -10.06 16.42 -6.85
C LEU A 65 -11.04 16.58 -5.68
N SER A 66 -12.27 16.06 -5.82
CA SER A 66 -13.28 16.12 -4.76
C SER A 66 -12.88 15.36 -3.49
N ASN A 67 -12.03 14.33 -3.61
CA ASN A 67 -11.51 13.57 -2.48
C ASN A 67 -10.14 14.05 -2.00
N ALA A 68 -9.51 15.05 -2.61
CA ALA A 68 -8.13 15.44 -2.31
C ALA A 68 -7.92 16.11 -0.94
N TRP A 69 -8.98 16.68 -0.36
CA TRP A 69 -8.84 17.57 0.79
C TRP A 69 -8.92 16.84 2.12
N VAL A 70 -7.83 16.91 2.89
CA VAL A 70 -7.82 16.45 4.29
C VAL A 70 -8.47 17.50 5.18
N PRO A 71 -9.53 17.17 5.96
CA PRO A 71 -10.17 18.12 6.86
C PRO A 71 -9.15 18.74 7.84
N ARG A 72 -9.24 20.06 8.04
CA ARG A 72 -8.29 20.80 8.92
C ARG A 72 -8.30 20.34 10.38
N SER A 73 -9.43 19.78 10.83
CA SER A 73 -9.58 19.23 12.19
C SER A 73 -8.84 17.90 12.39
N GLN A 74 -8.46 17.22 11.31
CA GLN A 74 -7.71 15.97 11.39
C GLN A 74 -6.21 16.25 11.51
N GLN A 75 -5.51 15.44 12.29
CA GLN A 75 -4.05 15.49 12.32
C GLN A 75 -3.50 14.69 11.15
N LEU A 76 -2.38 15.13 10.59
CA LEU A 76 -1.65 14.33 9.60
C LEU A 76 -0.88 13.25 10.35
N ARG A 77 -1.24 12.00 10.11
CA ARG A 77 -0.54 10.83 10.63
C ARG A 77 0.30 10.20 9.53
N PHE A 78 1.43 9.59 9.88
CA PHE A 78 2.29 8.87 8.95
C PHE A 78 2.93 7.67 9.66
N GLY A 79 3.21 6.58 8.93
CA GLY A 79 3.89 5.43 9.53
C GLY A 79 5.27 5.81 10.07
N ALA A 80 5.64 5.36 11.26
CA ALA A 80 6.92 5.73 11.87
C ALA A 80 8.12 5.27 11.02
N GLU A 81 8.20 3.97 10.73
CA GLU A 81 9.25 3.40 9.88
C GLU A 81 9.20 3.98 8.44
N PRO A 82 8.02 4.08 7.78
CA PRO A 82 7.87 4.84 6.54
C PRO A 82 8.45 6.26 6.57
N LEU A 83 8.19 7.04 7.63
CA LEU A 83 8.65 8.41 7.75
C LEU A 83 10.18 8.50 7.84
N ASP A 84 10.81 7.55 8.54
CA ASP A 84 12.27 7.47 8.65
C ASP A 84 12.91 7.27 7.27
N TYR A 85 12.42 6.32 6.48
CA TYR A 85 12.93 6.11 5.12
C TYR A 85 12.74 7.32 4.22
N VAL A 86 11.59 8.00 4.31
CA VAL A 86 11.34 9.22 3.53
C VAL A 86 12.28 10.34 3.97
N THR A 87 12.48 10.52 5.28
CA THR A 87 13.37 11.54 5.83
C THR A 87 14.81 11.32 5.40
N ASP A 88 15.27 10.07 5.42
CA ASP A 88 16.60 9.69 4.94
C ASP A 88 16.79 9.99 3.45
N ALA A 89 15.83 9.59 2.61
CA ALA A 89 15.89 9.83 1.18
C ALA A 89 15.80 11.33 0.84
N ALA A 90 14.91 12.06 1.50
CA ALA A 90 14.74 13.50 1.35
C ALA A 90 15.98 14.29 1.82
N THR A 91 16.62 13.86 2.91
CA THR A 91 17.87 14.46 3.39
C THR A 91 18.98 14.33 2.35
N ARG A 92 19.14 13.15 1.74
CA ARG A 92 20.12 12.94 0.66
C ARG A 92 19.79 13.79 -0.57
N ALA A 93 18.52 13.80 -0.99
CA ALA A 93 18.07 14.60 -2.14
C ALA A 93 18.28 16.11 -1.91
N ALA A 94 17.98 16.62 -0.72
CA ALA A 94 18.24 18.01 -0.35
C ALA A 94 19.75 18.34 -0.33
N GLY A 95 20.59 17.42 0.17
CA GLY A 95 22.04 17.59 0.19
C GLY A 95 22.69 17.64 -1.20
N SER A 96 22.06 17.02 -2.20
CA SER A 96 22.49 17.06 -3.61
C SER A 96 21.74 18.09 -4.45
N ALA A 97 20.79 18.83 -3.88
CA ALA A 97 19.91 19.71 -4.63
C ALA A 97 20.66 20.90 -5.24
N THR A 98 20.24 21.33 -6.43
CA THR A 98 20.79 22.50 -7.14
C THR A 98 20.24 23.83 -6.64
N CYS A 99 19.30 23.80 -5.68
CA CYS A 99 18.67 24.98 -5.10
C CYS A 99 18.58 24.87 -3.57
N SER A 100 18.33 25.99 -2.88
CA SER A 100 18.18 26.00 -1.43
C SER A 100 16.87 25.36 -0.96
N ILE A 101 16.99 24.19 -0.36
CA ILE A 101 15.91 23.44 0.31
C ILE A 101 16.51 22.71 1.53
N THR A 102 15.81 22.73 2.66
CA THR A 102 16.25 21.99 3.85
C THR A 102 15.76 20.53 3.79
N ALA A 103 16.37 19.66 4.59
CA ALA A 103 15.90 18.27 4.74
C ALA A 103 14.42 18.21 5.17
N ASN A 104 14.01 19.02 6.15
CA ASN A 104 12.62 19.06 6.62
C ASN A 104 11.64 19.51 5.53
N GLU A 105 12.02 20.51 4.73
CA GLU A 105 11.20 20.96 3.60
C GLU A 105 11.10 19.88 2.52
N ALA A 106 12.21 19.20 2.21
CA ALA A 106 12.20 18.08 1.27
C ALA A 106 11.32 16.93 1.80
N THR A 107 11.43 16.55 3.07
CA THR A 107 10.59 15.50 3.69
C THR A 107 9.11 15.87 3.59
N ALA A 108 8.74 17.08 4.04
CA ALA A 108 7.36 17.55 3.97
C ALA A 108 6.85 17.59 2.52
N MET A 109 7.69 18.00 1.56
CA MET A 109 7.33 17.98 0.14
C MET A 109 7.07 16.57 -0.40
N VAL A 110 7.84 15.59 0.05
CA VAL A 110 7.76 14.19 -0.42
C VAL A 110 6.58 13.43 0.17
N ILE A 111 6.11 13.80 1.37
CA ILE A 111 4.91 13.18 1.96
C ILE A 111 3.62 13.96 1.66
N ALA A 112 3.69 15.24 1.27
CA ALA A 112 2.50 16.09 1.11
C ALA A 112 1.39 15.49 0.22
N MET A 113 1.74 14.85 -0.89
CA MET A 113 0.77 14.30 -1.84
C MET A 113 0.14 12.97 -1.40
N THR A 114 0.71 12.27 -0.43
CA THR A 114 0.21 10.94 -0.07
C THR A 114 -1.17 11.01 0.60
N TRP A 115 -1.48 12.06 1.37
CA TRP A 115 -2.83 12.19 1.94
C TRP A 115 -3.89 12.53 0.88
N PRO A 116 -3.72 13.56 0.04
CA PRO A 116 -4.68 13.84 -1.02
C PRO A 116 -4.91 12.66 -1.98
N GLU A 117 -3.89 11.83 -2.21
CA GLU A 117 -4.00 10.71 -3.15
C GLU A 117 -4.56 9.43 -2.52
N VAL A 118 -4.17 9.08 -1.28
CA VAL A 118 -4.51 7.77 -0.70
C VAL A 118 -5.05 7.81 0.73
N SER A 119 -5.07 8.96 1.38
CA SER A 119 -5.54 9.07 2.78
C SER A 119 -6.17 10.44 3.08
N PRO A 120 -7.30 10.78 2.43
CA PRO A 120 -7.93 12.08 2.64
C PRO A 120 -8.57 12.22 4.03
N SER A 121 -8.62 11.15 4.81
CA SER A 121 -9.03 11.18 6.22
C SER A 121 -7.97 11.77 7.15
N GLY A 122 -6.70 11.84 6.73
CA GLY A 122 -5.55 12.19 7.58
C GLY A 122 -4.91 11.00 8.30
N ALA A 123 -5.48 9.80 8.16
CA ALA A 123 -4.87 8.54 8.61
C ALA A 123 -3.49 8.33 7.96
N PRO A 124 -2.61 7.48 8.52
CA PRO A 124 -1.33 7.19 7.87
C PRO A 124 -1.57 6.58 6.48
N PRO A 125 -0.99 7.16 5.41
CA PRO A 125 -1.04 6.59 4.05
C PRO A 125 -0.52 5.15 4.05
N SER A 126 -1.24 4.24 3.38
CA SER A 126 -0.81 2.85 3.31
C SER A 126 0.24 2.66 2.21
N PRO A 127 1.41 2.08 2.52
CA PRO A 127 2.34 1.63 1.48
C PRO A 127 1.72 0.59 0.55
N MET A 128 0.70 -0.17 0.96
CA MET A 128 0.10 -1.23 0.15
C MET A 128 -1.05 -0.74 -0.76
N THR A 129 -1.34 0.56 -0.81
CA THR A 129 -2.49 1.06 -1.58
C THR A 129 -2.47 0.62 -3.04
N LEU A 130 -3.61 0.11 -3.51
CA LEU A 130 -3.87 -0.21 -4.90
C LEU A 130 -4.82 0.85 -5.50
N SER A 131 -4.42 1.52 -6.57
CA SER A 131 -5.28 2.50 -7.26
C SER A 131 -6.54 1.83 -7.82
N ARG A 132 -7.72 2.36 -7.49
CA ARG A 132 -9.01 1.81 -7.95
C ARG A 132 -9.79 2.75 -8.87
N TYR A 133 -9.12 3.72 -9.48
CA TYR A 133 -9.75 4.68 -10.41
C TYR A 133 -9.87 4.14 -11.84
N ASP A 134 -8.96 3.25 -12.23
CA ASP A 134 -8.88 2.66 -13.57
C ASP A 134 -9.86 1.49 -13.74
N THR A 135 -10.65 1.52 -14.81
CA THR A 135 -11.70 0.51 -15.09
C THR A 135 -11.55 -0.13 -16.47
N GLN A 136 -10.41 0.04 -17.13
CA GLN A 136 -10.20 -0.48 -18.48
C GLN A 136 -10.21 -2.01 -18.45
N PRO A 137 -10.97 -2.69 -19.34
CA PRO A 137 -11.09 -4.15 -19.32
C PRO A 137 -9.77 -4.90 -19.46
N SER A 138 -8.77 -4.30 -20.11
CA SER A 138 -7.43 -4.89 -20.28
C SER A 138 -6.67 -5.11 -18.97
N LEU A 139 -7.09 -4.44 -17.89
CA LEU A 139 -6.53 -4.61 -16.55
C LEU A 139 -7.13 -5.80 -15.79
N GLY A 140 -8.27 -6.34 -16.24
CA GLY A 140 -8.85 -7.56 -15.68
C GLY A 140 -8.41 -8.81 -16.42
N ASP A 141 -8.54 -9.98 -15.76
CA ASP A 141 -8.38 -11.26 -16.44
C ASP A 141 -9.37 -11.38 -17.62
N PRO A 142 -8.90 -11.53 -18.87
CA PRO A 142 -9.78 -11.57 -20.05
C PRO A 142 -10.70 -12.80 -20.08
N GLN A 143 -10.39 -13.83 -19.29
CA GLN A 143 -11.23 -15.03 -19.16
C GLN A 143 -12.26 -14.93 -18.03
N ASN A 144 -12.22 -13.85 -17.24
CA ASN A 144 -13.09 -13.63 -16.09
C ASN A 144 -13.16 -14.84 -15.14
N ARG A 145 -12.00 -15.47 -14.85
CA ARG A 145 -11.93 -16.69 -14.05
C ARG A 145 -12.33 -16.48 -12.58
N ALA A 146 -12.14 -15.27 -12.05
CA ALA A 146 -12.60 -14.83 -10.74
C ALA A 146 -12.64 -13.29 -10.66
N PRO A 147 -13.51 -12.69 -9.82
CA PRO A 147 -13.75 -11.24 -9.81
C PRO A 147 -12.56 -10.40 -9.32
N GLY A 148 -11.67 -10.97 -8.49
CA GLY A 148 -10.50 -10.28 -7.93
C GLY A 148 -9.22 -10.38 -8.77
N LEU A 149 -9.29 -10.96 -9.98
CA LEU A 149 -8.15 -11.04 -10.88
C LEU A 149 -7.97 -9.73 -11.65
N TRP A 150 -7.37 -8.75 -10.97
CA TRP A 150 -7.25 -7.39 -11.47
C TRP A 150 -5.84 -6.83 -11.26
N PHE A 151 -5.29 -6.22 -12.31
CA PHE A 151 -4.01 -5.53 -12.29
C PHE A 151 -4.22 -4.04 -12.02
N HIS A 152 -3.93 -3.60 -10.79
CA HIS A 152 -3.89 -2.18 -10.46
C HIS A 152 -2.61 -1.53 -11.01
N PRO A 153 -2.70 -0.49 -11.87
CA PRO A 153 -1.53 0.13 -12.48
C PRO A 153 -0.79 1.10 -11.55
N GLY A 154 -1.53 1.85 -10.71
CA GLY A 154 -0.98 2.74 -9.69
C GLY A 154 -0.88 2.04 -8.34
N ILE A 155 0.33 2.02 -7.76
CA ILE A 155 0.63 1.25 -6.55
C ILE A 155 1.32 2.14 -5.50
N GLY A 156 1.02 1.86 -4.24
CA GLY A 156 1.65 2.42 -3.06
C GLY A 156 1.22 3.85 -2.73
N MET A 157 1.76 4.40 -1.65
CA MET A 157 1.29 5.70 -1.13
C MET A 157 1.55 6.88 -2.09
N TRP A 158 2.47 6.73 -3.04
CA TRP A 158 2.74 7.71 -4.10
C TRP A 158 2.03 7.39 -5.42
N GLN A 159 1.23 6.31 -5.48
CA GLN A 159 0.50 5.89 -6.68
C GLN A 159 1.41 5.78 -7.91
N LEU A 160 2.53 5.07 -7.77
CA LEU A 160 3.49 4.83 -8.85
C LEU A 160 2.82 4.07 -9.99
N ASP A 161 2.45 4.78 -11.06
CA ASP A 161 1.71 4.23 -12.19
C ASP A 161 2.64 3.63 -13.25
N SER A 162 2.28 2.47 -13.78
CA SER A 162 3.00 1.78 -14.88
C SER A 162 3.17 2.61 -16.18
N ALA A 163 2.37 3.65 -16.39
CA ALA A 163 2.48 4.59 -17.51
C ALA A 163 3.38 5.81 -17.21
N GLY A 164 3.89 5.93 -15.99
CA GLY A 164 4.69 7.05 -15.53
C GLY A 164 5.81 6.60 -14.60
N LEU A 165 5.84 7.14 -13.38
CA LEU A 165 6.95 6.94 -12.44
C LEU A 165 7.15 5.47 -12.00
N GLY A 166 6.12 4.64 -12.09
CA GLY A 166 6.16 3.22 -11.77
C GLY A 166 6.46 2.31 -12.97
N THR A 167 6.81 2.85 -14.14
CA THR A 167 6.98 2.03 -15.36
C THR A 167 8.02 0.92 -15.22
N ASP A 168 9.06 1.14 -14.42
CA ASP A 168 10.13 0.19 -14.14
C ASP A 168 10.10 -0.32 -12.69
N PHE A 169 8.91 -0.37 -12.09
CA PHE A 169 8.69 -0.87 -10.74
C PHE A 169 7.71 -2.05 -10.77
N THR A 170 8.01 -3.10 -10.01
CA THR A 170 6.99 -4.05 -9.58
C THR A 170 6.06 -3.42 -8.55
N ALA A 171 4.87 -3.98 -8.35
CA ALA A 171 4.02 -3.58 -7.24
C ALA A 171 4.73 -3.71 -5.88
N ALA A 172 5.55 -4.74 -5.66
CA ALA A 172 6.31 -4.92 -4.43
C ALA A 172 7.30 -3.77 -4.19
N GLU A 173 8.06 -3.37 -5.22
CA GLU A 173 8.99 -2.23 -5.16
C GLU A 173 8.27 -0.91 -4.94
N ALA A 174 7.05 -0.74 -5.49
CA ALA A 174 6.24 0.45 -5.28
C ALA A 174 5.57 0.51 -3.88
N MET A 175 5.31 -0.65 -3.27
CA MET A 175 4.81 -0.76 -1.90
C MET A 175 5.91 -0.65 -0.85
N ASP A 176 7.14 -1.02 -1.20
CA ASP A 176 8.30 -0.86 -0.34
C ASP A 176 8.61 0.62 -0.14
N THR A 177 8.25 1.15 1.02
CA THR A 177 8.42 2.59 1.30
C THR A 177 9.87 3.03 1.15
N LYS A 178 10.86 2.20 1.50
CA LYS A 178 12.27 2.55 1.35
C LYS A 178 12.63 2.75 -0.12
N TYR A 179 12.29 1.76 -0.94
CA TYR A 179 12.62 1.76 -2.36
C TYR A 179 11.85 2.86 -3.11
N ALA A 180 10.57 3.04 -2.81
CA ALA A 180 9.75 4.10 -3.35
C ALA A 180 10.26 5.50 -2.92
N ALA A 181 10.62 5.71 -1.64
CA ALA A 181 11.17 6.98 -1.18
C ALA A 181 12.48 7.35 -1.89
N GLU A 182 13.37 6.38 -2.14
CA GLU A 182 14.61 6.58 -2.90
C GLU A 182 14.36 7.05 -4.34
N ARG A 183 13.21 6.70 -4.92
CA ARG A 183 12.76 7.21 -6.23
C ARG A 183 12.11 8.57 -6.15
N MET A 184 11.24 8.77 -5.14
CA MET A 184 10.34 9.91 -5.04
C MET A 184 11.03 11.17 -4.53
N ALA A 185 11.90 11.04 -3.53
CA ALA A 185 12.62 12.17 -2.96
C ALA A 185 13.43 12.96 -4.00
N PRO A 186 14.37 12.35 -4.76
CA PRO A 186 15.10 13.08 -5.79
C PRO A 186 14.17 13.62 -6.88
N PHE A 187 13.17 12.85 -7.33
CA PHE A 187 12.23 13.31 -8.36
C PHE A 187 11.51 14.60 -7.98
N ILE A 188 10.96 14.66 -6.77
CA ILE A 188 10.20 15.80 -6.28
C ILE A 188 11.12 17.00 -6.04
N VAL A 189 12.27 16.79 -5.42
CA VAL A 189 13.26 17.85 -5.14
C VAL A 189 13.84 18.41 -6.44
N ASP A 190 14.14 17.57 -7.43
CA ASP A 190 14.67 18.00 -8.72
C ASP A 190 13.65 18.83 -9.49
N LYS A 191 12.38 18.41 -9.55
CA LYS A 191 11.32 19.21 -10.17
C LYS A 191 11.13 20.56 -9.47
N TYR A 192 11.18 20.56 -8.14
CA TYR A 192 11.14 21.80 -7.36
C TYR A 192 12.31 22.72 -7.75
N CYS A 193 13.54 22.21 -7.71
CA CYS A 193 14.72 23.02 -7.99
C CYS A 193 14.83 23.47 -9.43
N ALA A 194 14.45 22.64 -10.41
CA ALA A 194 14.35 23.05 -11.80
C ALA A 194 13.41 24.26 -11.94
N ARG A 195 12.23 24.20 -11.30
CA ARG A 195 11.28 25.30 -11.35
C ARG A 195 11.76 26.55 -10.61
N ARG A 196 12.57 26.39 -9.56
CA ARG A 196 13.25 27.50 -8.87
C ARG A 196 14.30 28.17 -9.75
N ALA A 197 15.05 27.39 -10.53
CA ALA A 197 16.05 27.90 -11.48
C ALA A 197 15.40 28.76 -12.58
N ASP A 198 14.16 28.43 -12.97
CA ASP A 198 13.34 29.24 -13.90
C ASP A 198 12.77 30.53 -13.27
N GLY A 199 13.14 30.86 -12.03
CA GLY A 199 12.72 32.10 -11.34
C GLY A 199 11.39 31.99 -10.60
N ALA A 200 10.79 30.81 -10.47
CA ALA A 200 9.52 30.65 -9.76
C ALA A 200 9.68 30.87 -8.24
N GLY A 201 8.65 31.48 -7.62
CA GLY A 201 8.51 31.52 -6.15
C GLY A 201 8.40 30.12 -5.53
N ARG A 202 8.66 30.00 -4.22
CA ARG A 202 8.71 28.68 -3.54
C ARG A 202 7.40 27.90 -3.67
N ALA A 203 6.25 28.56 -3.49
CA ALA A 203 4.93 27.94 -3.62
C ALA A 203 4.65 27.43 -5.05
N ALA A 204 4.96 28.25 -6.08
CA ALA A 204 4.80 27.85 -7.47
C ALA A 204 5.73 26.68 -7.86
N ALA A 205 6.94 26.63 -7.31
CA ALA A 205 7.85 25.51 -7.52
C ALA A 205 7.37 24.22 -6.84
N ARG A 206 6.76 24.29 -5.65
CA ARG A 206 6.13 23.13 -5.00
C ARG A 206 4.93 22.62 -5.80
N ALA A 207 4.04 23.52 -6.20
CA ALA A 207 2.90 23.16 -7.05
C ALA A 207 3.36 22.45 -8.34
N HIS A 208 4.48 22.91 -8.94
CA HIS A 208 5.08 22.25 -10.10
C HIS A 208 5.63 20.86 -9.78
N ALA A 209 6.29 20.68 -8.63
CA ALA A 209 6.82 19.38 -8.21
C ALA A 209 5.72 18.31 -8.16
N TRP A 210 4.50 18.68 -7.78
CA TRP A 210 3.37 17.77 -7.63
C TRP A 210 2.44 17.64 -8.86
N THR A 211 2.81 18.17 -10.03
CA THR A 211 1.89 18.18 -11.20
C THR A 211 1.47 16.80 -11.72
N ASP A 212 2.22 15.74 -11.39
CA ASP A 212 1.90 14.37 -11.80
C ASP A 212 0.75 13.75 -11.00
N TRP A 213 0.35 14.39 -9.89
CA TRP A 213 -0.74 13.96 -9.02
C TRP A 213 -1.94 14.87 -9.18
N VAL A 214 -3.04 14.31 -9.68
CA VAL A 214 -4.27 15.07 -9.96
C VAL A 214 -4.80 15.69 -8.68
N ALA A 215 -4.75 14.99 -7.54
CA ALA A 215 -5.25 15.49 -6.27
C ALA A 215 -4.52 16.77 -5.80
N CYS A 216 -3.33 17.07 -6.35
CA CYS A 216 -2.56 18.25 -5.97
C CYS A 216 -2.94 19.53 -6.73
N ARG A 217 -3.70 19.46 -7.84
CA ARG A 217 -3.88 20.59 -8.77
C ARG A 217 -4.59 21.80 -8.14
N GLU A 218 -5.47 21.59 -7.17
CA GLU A 218 -6.25 22.65 -6.51
C GLU A 218 -5.65 23.13 -5.17
N GLY A 219 -4.40 22.77 -4.89
CA GLY A 219 -3.68 23.25 -3.71
C GLY A 219 -3.84 22.37 -2.46
N ALA A 220 -4.51 21.22 -2.54
CA ALA A 220 -4.60 20.26 -1.44
C ALA A 220 -3.20 19.84 -0.94
N CYS A 221 -2.26 19.60 -1.86
CA CYS A 221 -0.88 19.23 -1.51
C CYS A 221 -0.08 20.39 -0.90
N GLU A 222 -0.39 21.64 -1.27
CA GLU A 222 0.19 22.80 -0.57
C GLU A 222 -0.36 22.89 0.86
N ASN A 223 -1.65 22.59 1.07
CA ASN A 223 -2.23 22.56 2.41
C ASN A 223 -1.58 21.50 3.31
N THR A 224 -1.43 20.27 2.81
CA THR A 224 -0.81 19.18 3.57
C THR A 224 0.68 19.41 3.76
N TYR A 225 1.39 20.00 2.79
CA TYR A 225 2.79 20.40 2.94
C TYR A 225 3.00 21.35 4.12
N GLN A 226 2.22 22.42 4.22
CA GLN A 226 2.36 23.39 5.31
C GLN A 226 2.13 22.74 6.67
N ARG A 227 1.15 21.84 6.76
CA ARG A 227 0.88 21.07 7.99
C ARG A 227 2.00 20.08 8.30
N ALA A 228 2.51 19.38 7.29
CA ALA A 228 3.61 18.43 7.46
C ALA A 228 4.92 19.11 7.88
N LEU A 229 5.16 20.36 7.48
CA LEU A 229 6.27 21.18 7.97
C LEU A 229 6.16 21.47 9.47
N ASP A 230 4.95 21.72 9.97
CA ASP A 230 4.69 21.94 11.40
C ASP A 230 4.81 20.64 12.22
N GLY A 231 4.74 19.50 11.54
CA GLY A 231 4.94 18.17 12.10
C GLY A 231 3.84 17.19 11.72
N VAL A 232 4.17 15.90 11.78
CA VAL A 232 3.22 14.79 11.60
C VAL A 232 3.23 13.90 12.82
N VAL A 233 2.10 13.28 13.12
CA VAL A 233 2.01 12.26 14.18
C VAL A 233 2.47 10.93 13.61
N THR A 234 3.46 10.31 14.24
CA THR A 234 3.93 8.98 13.84
C THR A 234 2.98 7.89 14.29
N ASP A 235 2.88 6.83 13.49
CA ASP A 235 2.07 5.65 13.76
C ASP A 235 2.92 4.38 13.58
N ASP A 236 3.17 3.65 14.67
CA ASP A 236 3.97 2.42 14.64
C ASP A 236 3.21 1.23 14.04
N SER A 237 1.90 1.34 13.81
CA SER A 237 1.12 0.25 13.22
C SER A 237 1.29 0.13 11.70
N VAL A 238 1.98 1.07 11.06
CA VAL A 238 2.22 1.06 9.61
C VAL A 238 3.71 0.87 9.36
N GLY A 239 4.07 -0.34 8.94
CA GLY A 239 5.43 -0.71 8.60
C GLY A 239 5.76 -0.45 7.12
N ARG A 240 7.02 -0.71 6.76
CA ARG A 240 7.59 -0.50 5.41
C ARG A 240 6.73 -0.94 4.23
N TYR A 241 6.05 -2.09 4.35
CA TYR A 241 5.31 -2.75 3.28
C TYR A 241 3.79 -2.58 3.38
N GLY A 242 3.30 -1.89 4.41
CA GLY A 242 1.87 -1.58 4.55
C GLY A 242 0.95 -2.80 4.71
N GLY A 243 1.47 -3.91 5.23
CA GLY A 243 0.76 -5.18 5.38
C GLY A 243 1.16 -6.25 4.38
N ALA A 244 1.85 -5.90 3.29
CA ALA A 244 2.40 -6.89 2.38
C ALA A 244 3.56 -7.65 3.04
N GLU A 245 3.68 -8.94 2.74
CA GLU A 245 4.60 -9.86 3.41
C GLU A 245 5.71 -10.33 2.46
N PRO A 246 6.99 -10.10 2.78
CA PRO A 246 8.09 -10.72 2.06
C PRO A 246 8.05 -12.25 2.20
N ARG A 247 8.21 -12.95 1.08
CA ARG A 247 8.13 -14.39 0.95
C ARG A 247 9.27 -14.90 0.06
N ARG A 248 9.46 -16.22 0.08
CA ARG A 248 10.30 -16.94 -0.86
C ARG A 248 9.44 -17.89 -1.69
N CYS A 249 9.42 -17.71 -3.01
CA CYS A 249 8.58 -18.49 -3.91
C CYS A 249 9.42 -19.39 -4.81
N TRP A 250 8.97 -20.61 -5.07
CA TRP A 250 9.48 -21.47 -6.14
C TRP A 250 8.56 -21.36 -7.34
N TYR A 251 9.10 -20.86 -8.45
CA TYR A 251 8.35 -20.62 -9.69
C TYR A 251 9.23 -20.96 -10.89
N ARG A 252 8.67 -21.78 -11.81
CA ARG A 252 9.33 -22.26 -13.03
C ARG A 252 10.74 -22.83 -12.80
N GLY A 253 10.88 -23.66 -11.76
CA GLY A 253 12.12 -24.38 -11.47
C GLY A 253 13.22 -23.54 -10.82
N ALA A 254 12.90 -22.36 -10.29
CA ALA A 254 13.83 -21.52 -9.56
C ALA A 254 13.18 -20.86 -8.35
N ALA A 255 14.01 -20.53 -7.35
CA ALA A 255 13.61 -19.79 -6.17
C ALA A 255 13.76 -18.28 -6.39
N HIS A 256 12.72 -17.51 -6.04
CA HIS A 256 12.64 -16.06 -6.18
C HIS A 256 12.24 -15.42 -4.86
N ASP A 257 12.69 -14.19 -4.63
CA ASP A 257 12.06 -13.32 -3.63
C ASP A 257 10.72 -12.85 -4.19
N CYS A 258 9.69 -12.90 -3.37
CA CYS A 258 8.35 -12.52 -3.76
C CYS A 258 7.68 -11.75 -2.63
N MET A 259 6.67 -10.98 -2.96
CA MET A 259 5.83 -10.27 -1.98
C MET A 259 4.43 -10.85 -2.05
N PHE A 260 3.89 -11.30 -0.92
CA PHE A 260 2.48 -11.64 -0.81
C PHE A 260 1.69 -10.39 -0.42
N VAL A 261 0.72 -10.03 -1.24
CA VAL A 261 -0.15 -8.87 -1.08
C VAL A 261 -1.55 -9.37 -0.79
N ASP A 262 -2.05 -9.09 0.41
CA ASP A 262 -3.42 -9.35 0.80
C ASP A 262 -4.10 -8.01 1.15
N PRO A 263 -5.01 -7.49 0.30
CA PRO A 263 -5.75 -6.27 0.60
C PRO A 263 -6.47 -6.25 1.94
N ALA A 264 -6.85 -7.40 2.50
CA ALA A 264 -7.47 -7.48 3.82
C ALA A 264 -6.48 -7.22 4.98
N ALA A 265 -5.17 -7.33 4.72
CA ALA A 265 -4.11 -7.09 5.70
C ALA A 265 -3.54 -5.66 5.64
N ALA A 266 -4.20 -4.75 4.91
CA ALA A 266 -3.70 -3.39 4.71
C ALA A 266 -3.52 -2.63 6.02
N GLN A 267 -2.34 -2.04 6.20
CA GLN A 267 -2.03 -1.17 7.31
C GLN A 267 -2.26 0.30 6.92
N GLY A 268 -2.75 1.09 7.87
CA GLY A 268 -3.03 2.50 7.68
C GLY A 268 -4.35 2.74 6.95
N SER A 269 -4.37 3.70 6.04
CA SER A 269 -5.56 4.04 5.25
C SER A 269 -5.93 2.91 4.29
N ASP A 270 -7.10 2.31 4.49
CA ASP A 270 -7.58 1.10 3.83
C ASP A 270 -8.90 1.29 3.06
N TRP A 271 -9.39 2.53 2.93
CA TRP A 271 -10.64 2.82 2.20
C TRP A 271 -10.64 2.20 0.79
N TRP A 272 -9.48 2.18 0.14
CA TRP A 272 -9.29 1.56 -1.17
C TRP A 272 -9.57 0.05 -1.16
N ALA A 273 -9.32 -0.65 -0.05
CA ALA A 273 -9.60 -2.08 0.09
C ALA A 273 -11.07 -2.35 0.43
N ALA A 274 -11.85 -1.33 0.83
CA ALA A 274 -13.25 -1.50 1.17
C ALA A 274 -14.14 -1.69 -0.08
N PRO A 275 -15.21 -2.51 0.01
CA PRO A 275 -16.26 -2.53 -0.99
C PRO A 275 -16.84 -1.12 -1.19
N GLY A 276 -16.71 -0.57 -2.39
CA GLY A 276 -17.18 0.79 -2.71
C GLY A 276 -16.13 1.90 -2.63
N GLY A 277 -14.96 1.67 -2.02
CA GLY A 277 -13.86 2.63 -1.99
C GLY A 277 -13.08 2.77 -3.31
N GLY A 278 -13.74 2.59 -4.43
CA GLY A 278 -13.10 2.56 -5.74
C GLY A 278 -14.06 2.11 -6.83
N ARG A 279 -13.63 2.30 -8.09
CA ARG A 279 -14.38 1.96 -9.30
C ARG A 279 -14.01 0.56 -9.81
N SER A 280 -12.74 0.19 -9.74
CA SER A 280 -12.27 -1.16 -10.10
C SER A 280 -12.60 -2.17 -9.00
N PRO A 281 -12.58 -3.49 -9.25
CA PRO A 281 -12.63 -4.50 -8.19
C PRO A 281 -11.49 -4.32 -7.18
N VAL A 282 -11.66 -4.90 -5.99
CA VAL A 282 -10.54 -5.13 -5.07
C VAL A 282 -9.85 -6.41 -5.54
N ALA A 283 -8.53 -6.37 -5.73
CA ALA A 283 -7.79 -7.57 -6.11
C ALA A 283 -7.94 -8.67 -5.03
N ALA A 284 -8.05 -9.92 -5.46
CA ALA A 284 -7.84 -11.04 -4.54
C ALA A 284 -6.36 -11.12 -4.14
N PRO A 285 -5.99 -11.79 -3.03
CA PRO A 285 -4.60 -11.88 -2.61
C PRO A 285 -3.70 -12.47 -3.69
N PHE A 286 -2.51 -11.89 -3.85
CA PHE A 286 -1.60 -12.22 -4.94
C PHE A 286 -0.15 -12.09 -4.54
N TYR A 287 0.71 -12.72 -5.34
CA TYR A 287 2.15 -12.61 -5.23
C TYR A 287 2.67 -11.66 -6.29
N VAL A 288 3.74 -10.95 -5.95
CA VAL A 288 4.52 -10.14 -6.89
C VAL A 288 5.92 -10.71 -6.97
N ILE A 289 6.39 -10.98 -8.19
CA ILE A 289 7.75 -11.45 -8.45
C ILE A 289 8.38 -10.56 -9.52
N ARG A 290 9.60 -10.11 -9.27
CA ARG A 290 10.45 -9.53 -10.30
C ARG A 290 11.15 -10.67 -11.04
N LEU A 291 10.93 -10.77 -12.34
CA LEU A 291 11.62 -11.73 -13.19
C LEU A 291 12.64 -11.00 -14.06
N ASP A 292 13.91 -11.27 -13.82
CA ASP A 292 15.00 -10.78 -14.65
C ASP A 292 15.41 -11.83 -15.70
N GLY A 293 15.74 -11.36 -16.91
CA GLY A 293 16.05 -12.21 -18.07
C GLY A 293 16.42 -11.36 -19.28
N VAL A 294 16.04 -11.78 -20.49
CA VAL A 294 16.23 -10.96 -21.70
C VAL A 294 15.53 -9.60 -21.59
N ARG A 295 14.38 -9.58 -20.89
CA ARG A 295 13.69 -8.36 -20.47
C ARG A 295 13.23 -8.56 -19.03
N THR A 296 13.39 -7.53 -18.20
CA THR A 296 12.80 -7.52 -16.86
C THR A 296 11.29 -7.37 -16.96
N THR A 297 10.57 -8.16 -16.16
CA THR A 297 9.11 -8.10 -16.06
C THR A 297 8.64 -8.17 -14.62
N GLU A 298 7.51 -7.54 -14.33
CA GLU A 298 6.70 -7.82 -13.16
C GLU A 298 5.77 -9.01 -13.45
N LEU A 299 5.80 -10.01 -12.60
CA LEU A 299 4.79 -11.07 -12.51
C LEU A 299 3.87 -10.76 -11.34
N ARG A 300 2.55 -10.80 -11.56
CA ARG A 300 1.58 -10.99 -10.48
C ARG A 300 0.94 -12.36 -10.61
N TYR A 301 0.83 -13.07 -9.50
CA TYR A 301 0.42 -14.46 -9.45
C TYR A 301 -0.65 -14.68 -8.38
N TRP A 302 -1.78 -15.24 -8.76
CA TRP A 302 -2.87 -15.58 -7.88
C TRP A 302 -2.94 -17.10 -7.74
N LEU A 303 -2.86 -17.59 -6.50
CA LEU A 303 -3.11 -18.99 -6.21
C LEU A 303 -4.62 -19.27 -6.31
N THR A 304 -5.00 -20.47 -6.74
CA THR A 304 -6.38 -20.99 -6.70
C THR A 304 -7.02 -20.76 -5.33
N LEU A 305 -6.28 -21.09 -4.26
CA LEU A 305 -6.78 -21.07 -2.88
C LEU A 305 -7.13 -19.67 -2.36
N ASP A 306 -6.50 -18.62 -2.91
CA ASP A 306 -6.70 -17.24 -2.50
C ASP A 306 -7.67 -16.49 -3.43
N SER A 307 -7.64 -16.79 -4.73
CA SER A 307 -8.41 -16.05 -5.73
C SER A 307 -9.84 -16.54 -5.95
N GLY A 308 -10.12 -17.79 -5.59
CA GLY A 308 -11.39 -18.45 -5.91
C GLY A 308 -11.54 -18.85 -7.39
N ALA A 309 -10.49 -18.65 -8.21
CA ALA A 309 -10.45 -19.20 -9.56
C ALA A 309 -10.29 -20.73 -9.52
N ALA A 310 -10.73 -21.45 -10.57
CA ALA A 310 -10.59 -22.91 -10.64
C ALA A 310 -9.14 -23.41 -10.76
N GLY A 311 -8.20 -22.51 -11.06
CA GLY A 311 -6.78 -22.78 -11.25
C GLY A 311 -5.98 -21.51 -11.02
N ASP A 312 -4.68 -21.65 -10.80
CA ASP A 312 -3.78 -20.51 -10.62
C ASP A 312 -3.80 -19.57 -11.82
N VAL A 313 -3.58 -18.29 -11.57
CA VAL A 313 -3.58 -17.27 -12.61
C VAL A 313 -2.33 -16.42 -12.53
N GLU A 314 -1.70 -16.19 -13.67
CA GLU A 314 -0.59 -15.25 -13.77
C GLU A 314 -0.88 -14.12 -14.76
N VAL A 315 -0.32 -12.95 -14.46
CA VAL A 315 -0.20 -11.85 -15.40
C VAL A 315 1.22 -11.32 -15.40
N VAL A 316 1.73 -11.01 -16.58
CA VAL A 316 3.05 -10.43 -16.75
C VAL A 316 2.94 -9.03 -17.35
N ARG A 317 3.70 -8.10 -16.80
CA ARG A 317 3.92 -6.75 -17.33
C ARG A 317 5.41 -6.53 -17.59
N PRO A 318 5.84 -6.31 -18.85
CA PRO A 318 7.20 -5.86 -19.13
C PRO A 318 7.49 -4.49 -18.52
N PHE A 319 8.72 -4.30 -18.03
CA PHE A 319 9.19 -2.98 -17.62
C PHE A 319 9.20 -2.03 -18.84
N GLY A 320 8.90 -0.75 -18.60
CA GLY A 320 8.66 0.25 -19.64
C GLY A 320 7.29 0.16 -20.34
N ALA A 321 6.47 -0.87 -20.04
CA ALA A 321 5.15 -1.02 -20.66
C ALA A 321 4.02 -0.46 -19.77
N ASN A 322 3.08 0.24 -20.41
CA ASN A 322 1.82 0.65 -19.80
C ASN A 322 0.90 -0.55 -19.62
N ALA A 323 0.49 -0.84 -18.38
CA ALA A 323 -0.39 -1.97 -18.06
C ALA A 323 -1.74 -1.91 -18.79
N ARG A 324 -2.22 -0.73 -19.17
CA ARG A 324 -3.51 -0.58 -19.88
C ARG A 324 -3.51 -1.19 -21.29
N GLY A 325 -2.36 -1.59 -21.82
CA GLY A 325 -2.26 -2.35 -23.07
C GLY A 325 -1.09 -3.35 -23.16
N GLY A 326 -0.27 -3.47 -22.10
CA GLY A 326 0.96 -4.26 -22.10
C GLY A 326 0.92 -5.54 -21.26
N LEU A 327 -0.26 -5.95 -20.79
CA LEU A 327 -0.40 -7.14 -19.93
C LEU A 327 -0.56 -8.42 -20.74
N THR A 328 -0.01 -9.51 -20.19
CA THR A 328 -0.21 -10.86 -20.73
C THR A 328 -0.72 -11.77 -19.62
N TRP A 329 -2.00 -12.12 -19.68
CA TRP A 329 -2.68 -13.04 -18.76
C TRP A 329 -2.59 -14.49 -19.23
N ARG A 330 -2.36 -15.42 -18.30
CA ARG A 330 -2.26 -16.86 -18.58
C ARG A 330 -2.80 -17.72 -17.43
N GLN A 331 -2.93 -19.01 -17.69
CA GLN A 331 -3.02 -20.02 -16.64
C GLN A 331 -1.65 -20.13 -15.96
N GLY A 332 -1.63 -20.09 -14.63
CA GLY A 332 -0.42 -20.28 -13.86
C GLY A 332 0.09 -21.73 -13.98
N PRO A 333 1.41 -21.97 -14.11
CA PRO A 333 1.98 -23.31 -14.19
C PRO A 333 2.12 -24.00 -12.83
N GLY A 334 1.61 -23.39 -11.75
CA GLY A 334 1.90 -23.77 -10.38
C GLY A 334 3.02 -22.92 -9.78
N MET A 335 2.86 -22.55 -8.51
CA MET A 335 3.87 -21.86 -7.71
C MET A 335 3.80 -22.37 -6.27
N CYS A 336 4.96 -22.54 -5.63
CA CYS A 336 5.05 -22.84 -4.20
C CYS A 336 5.54 -21.61 -3.44
N ASP A 337 4.77 -21.12 -2.49
CA ASP A 337 5.29 -20.23 -1.44
C ASP A 337 6.01 -21.09 -0.40
N MET A 338 7.34 -21.08 -0.42
CA MET A 338 8.18 -21.88 0.47
C MET A 338 8.25 -21.31 1.89
N THR A 339 7.80 -20.08 2.10
CA THR A 339 7.74 -19.47 3.43
C THR A 339 6.49 -19.92 4.17
N ALA A 340 5.33 -19.92 3.49
CA ALA A 340 4.05 -20.30 4.07
C ALA A 340 3.62 -21.75 3.73
N TRP A 341 4.40 -22.48 2.93
CA TRP A 341 4.12 -23.84 2.45
C TRP A 341 2.72 -23.98 1.82
N ARG A 342 2.42 -23.11 0.85
CA ARG A 342 1.14 -23.08 0.12
C ARG A 342 1.35 -23.04 -1.39
N GLY A 343 0.34 -23.50 -2.13
CA GLY A 343 0.42 -23.72 -3.57
C GLY A 343 1.01 -25.09 -3.90
N ASP A 344 1.72 -25.17 -5.02
CA ASP A 344 2.26 -26.43 -5.56
C ASP A 344 3.65 -26.75 -4.97
N CYS A 345 3.67 -26.95 -3.65
CA CYS A 345 4.77 -27.51 -2.88
C CYS A 345 4.60 -29.04 -2.75
#